data_AF-A0A4Y2PPB5-F1
#
_entry.id   AF-A0A4Y2PPB5-F1
#
_cell.length_a   1.000
_cell.length_b   1.000
_cell.length_c   1.000
_cell.angle_alpha   90.00
_cell.angle_beta   90.00
_cell.angle_gamma   90.00
#
_symmetry.space_group_name_H-M   'P 1'
#
loop_
_entity.id
_entity.type
_entity.pdbx_description
1 polymer ?
#
loop_
_entity_poly.entity_id
_entity_poly.type
_entity_poly.pdbx_seq_one_letter_code
_entity_poly.pdbx_strand_id
1 'polypeptide(L)'
;MVCLDAKTRWKSLLALPGRFLEIKSECSKALIDVKEQKILDNVEFETLIAVVAGLKPVKIGLEKLCSRNATLLTAEVFAFIIEELNQQNSEFSKNMKCSLNSLPKN
;
A
#
# COMPACT_ATOMS: atom_id res chain seq x y z
N MET A 1 13.82 -18.35 2.28
CA MET A 1 12.75 -18.23 3.30
C MET A 1 12.26 -16.79 3.45
N VAL A 2 13.14 -15.80 3.59
CA VAL A 2 12.81 -14.38 3.79
C VAL A 2 11.93 -13.75 2.69
N CYS A 3 12.21 -13.98 1.39
CA CYS A 3 11.41 -13.39 0.32
C CYS A 3 9.98 -13.97 0.20
N LEU A 4 9.76 -15.22 0.58
CA LEU A 4 8.44 -15.84 0.52
C LEU A 4 7.53 -15.27 1.62
N ASP A 5 8.07 -15.12 2.83
CA ASP A 5 7.41 -14.49 3.96
C ASP A 5 7.10 -13.01 3.66
N ALA A 6 8.08 -12.26 3.13
CA ALA A 6 7.86 -10.88 2.69
C ALA A 6 6.73 -10.77 1.65
N LYS A 7 6.75 -11.59 0.59
CA LYS A 7 5.70 -11.59 -0.44
C LYS A 7 4.31 -11.89 0.15
N THR A 8 4.23 -12.80 1.12
CA THR A 8 2.96 -13.16 1.76
C THR A 8 2.44 -12.03 2.63
N ARG A 9 3.28 -11.44 3.48
CA ARG A 9 2.91 -10.31 4.35
C ARG A 9 2.44 -9.10 3.55
N TRP A 10 3.17 -8.73 2.50
CA TRP A 10 2.83 -7.58 1.66
C TRP A 10 1.59 -7.81 0.80
N LYS A 11 1.32 -9.06 0.39
CA LYS A 11 0.04 -9.41 -0.24
C LYS A 11 -1.12 -9.20 0.71
N SER A 12 -1.04 -9.71 1.94
CA SER A 12 -2.12 -9.55 2.93
C SER A 12 -2.31 -8.09 3.33
N LEU A 13 -1.22 -7.34 3.52
CA LEU A 13 -1.23 -5.92 3.89
C LEU A 13 -1.99 -5.05 2.88
N LEU A 14 -1.89 -5.35 1.58
CA LEU A 14 -2.63 -4.63 0.54
C LEU A 14 -4.03 -5.20 0.26
N ALA A 15 -4.17 -6.53 0.33
CA ALA A 15 -5.42 -7.19 -0.01
C ALA A 15 -6.54 -6.88 0.99
N LEU A 16 -6.22 -6.82 2.29
CA LEU A 16 -7.23 -6.60 3.31
C LEU A 16 -7.87 -5.20 3.23
N PRO A 17 -7.10 -4.10 3.23
CA PRO A 17 -7.67 -2.76 3.06
C PRO A 17 -8.34 -2.55 1.70
N GLY A 18 -7.78 -3.12 0.63
CA GLY A 18 -8.38 -3.04 -0.71
C GLY A 18 -9.77 -3.67 -0.76
N ARG A 19 -9.92 -4.90 -0.24
CA ARG A 19 -11.22 -5.58 -0.15
C ARG A 19 -12.20 -4.85 0.75
N PHE A 20 -11.73 -4.29 1.87
CA PHE A 20 -12.59 -3.49 2.74
C PHE A 20 -13.15 -2.25 2.02
N LEU A 21 -12.32 -1.55 1.23
CA LEU A 21 -12.77 -0.43 0.42
C LEU A 21 -13.80 -0.82 -0.66
N GLU A 22 -13.70 -2.04 -1.21
CA GLU A 22 -14.67 -2.57 -2.18
C GLU A 22 -16.05 -2.80 -1.55
N ILE A 23 -16.11 -3.30 -0.31
CA ILE A 23 -17.37 -3.63 0.38
C ILE A 23 -17.88 -2.54 1.33
N LYS A 24 -17.22 -1.37 1.37
CA LYS A 24 -17.50 -0.33 2.37
C LYS A 24 -18.95 0.14 2.36
N SER A 25 -19.58 0.14 1.17
CA SER A 25 -20.95 0.62 0.99
C SER A 25 -21.96 -0.35 1.61
N GLU A 26 -21.72 -1.65 1.44
CA GLU A 26 -22.49 -2.77 1.96
C GLU A 26 -22.36 -2.82 3.48
N CYS A 27 -21.13 -2.68 4.00
CA CYS A 27 -20.89 -2.58 5.43
C CYS A 27 -21.61 -1.37 6.05
N SER A 28 -21.58 -0.21 5.38
CA SER A 28 -22.27 0.99 5.86
C SER A 28 -23.78 0.82 5.91
N LYS A 29 -24.38 0.17 4.89
CA LYS A 29 -25.82 -0.14 4.87
C LYS A 29 -26.20 -1.10 5.99
N ALA A 30 -25.44 -2.19 6.16
CA ALA A 30 -25.69 -3.17 7.20
C ALA A 30 -25.66 -2.56 8.60
N LEU A 31 -24.76 -1.59 8.86
CA LEU A 31 -24.70 -0.89 10.15
C LEU A 31 -25.90 0.02 10.40
N ILE A 32 -26.40 0.68 9.36
CA ILE A 32 -27.65 1.43 9.44
C ILE A 32 -28.80 0.49 9.81
N ASP A 33 -28.86 -0.70 9.20
CA ASP A 33 -29.92 -1.70 9.46
C ASP A 33 -29.92 -2.20 10.91
N VAL A 34 -28.74 -2.40 11.51
CA VAL A 34 -28.60 -2.79 12.92
C VAL A 34 -28.58 -1.61 13.90
N LYS A 35 -28.80 -0.38 13.41
CA LYS A 35 -28.77 0.88 14.18
C LYS A 35 -27.44 1.14 14.90
N GLU A 36 -26.35 0.63 14.34
CA GLU A 36 -24.99 0.87 14.81
C GLU A 36 -24.39 2.10 14.12
N GLN A 37 -23.35 2.66 14.75
CA GLN A 37 -22.62 3.80 14.19
C GLN A 37 -21.81 3.42 12.95
N LYS A 38 -21.39 4.44 12.19
CA LYS A 38 -20.50 4.28 11.03
C LYS A 38 -19.16 3.70 11.48
N ILE A 39 -18.57 2.81 10.68
CA ILE A 39 -17.25 2.20 10.96
C ILE A 39 -16.15 3.24 10.96
N LEU A 40 -16.14 4.06 9.92
CA LEU A 40 -15.17 5.11 9.65
C LEU A 40 -15.89 6.33 9.11
N ASP A 41 -15.29 7.50 9.31
CA ASP A 41 -15.66 8.73 8.64
C ASP A 41 -15.06 8.81 7.22
N ASN A 42 -15.45 9.85 6.48
CA ASN A 42 -14.95 10.04 5.12
C ASN A 42 -13.43 10.29 5.08
N VAL A 43 -12.87 10.97 6.09
CA VAL A 43 -11.45 11.31 6.14
C VAL A 43 -10.61 10.04 6.32
N GLU A 44 -11.07 9.13 7.18
CA GLU A 44 -10.46 7.82 7.41
C GLU A 44 -10.53 6.93 6.15
N PHE A 45 -11.64 6.97 5.41
CA PHE A 45 -11.73 6.27 4.11
C PHE A 45 -10.78 6.85 3.06
N GLU A 46 -10.71 8.17 2.92
CA GLU A 46 -9.75 8.82 2.01
C GLU A 46 -8.30 8.51 2.41
N THR A 47 -8.02 8.48 3.71
CA THR A 47 -6.72 8.06 4.25
C THR A 47 -6.40 6.62 3.86
N LEU A 48 -7.37 5.70 3.96
CA LEU A 48 -7.18 4.30 3.59
C LEU A 48 -6.95 4.13 2.08
N ILE A 49 -7.66 4.90 1.25
CA ILE A 49 -7.44 4.94 -0.21
C ILE A 49 -6.02 5.40 -0.52
N ALA A 50 -5.55 6.47 0.12
CA ALA A 50 -4.19 6.98 -0.03
C ALA A 50 -3.12 5.96 0.39
N VAL A 51 -3.34 5.25 1.51
CA VAL A 51 -2.45 4.18 1.99
C VAL A 51 -2.38 3.04 0.96
N VAL A 52 -3.54 2.55 0.48
CA VAL A 52 -3.57 1.48 -0.53
C VAL A 52 -2.88 1.92 -1.82
N ALA A 53 -3.12 3.14 -2.28
CA ALA A 53 -2.49 3.68 -3.47
C ALA A 53 -0.96 3.78 -3.32
N GLY A 54 -0.46 4.25 -2.18
CA GLY A 54 0.98 4.37 -1.92
C GLY A 54 1.67 3.05 -1.69
N LEU A 55 1.00 2.05 -1.12
CA LEU A 55 1.59 0.72 -0.91
C LEU A 55 1.69 -0.10 -2.20
N LYS A 56 0.83 0.14 -3.20
CA LYS A 56 0.85 -0.58 -4.49
C LYS A 56 2.24 -0.60 -5.17
N PRO A 57 2.90 0.54 -5.46
CA PRO A 57 4.21 0.54 -6.11
C PRO A 57 5.28 -0.15 -5.24
N VAL A 58 5.21 -0.01 -3.91
CA VAL A 58 6.14 -0.67 -2.98
C VAL A 58 6.05 -2.20 -3.07
N LYS A 59 4.83 -2.75 -3.11
CA LYS A 59 4.62 -4.19 -3.32
C LYS A 59 5.17 -4.64 -4.67
N ILE A 60 4.91 -3.90 -5.75
CA ILE A 60 5.39 -4.26 -7.09
C ILE A 60 6.93 -4.29 -7.09
N GLY A 61 7.57 -3.28 -6.52
CA GLY A 61 9.02 -3.24 -6.39
C GLY A 61 9.58 -4.41 -5.57
N LEU A 62 8.96 -4.72 -4.43
CA LEU A 62 9.34 -5.87 -3.61
C LEU A 62 9.17 -7.19 -4.35
N GLU A 63 8.08 -7.38 -5.08
CA GLU A 63 7.85 -8.60 -5.87
C GLU A 63 8.89 -8.78 -6.97
N LYS A 64 9.36 -7.69 -7.58
CA LYS A 64 10.48 -7.70 -8.53
C LYS A 64 11.80 -8.08 -7.85
N LEU A 65 12.13 -7.47 -6.70
CA LEU A 65 13.33 -7.79 -5.92
C LEU A 65 13.35 -9.25 -5.44
N CYS A 66 12.18 -9.78 -5.09
CA CYS A 66 12.03 -11.16 -4.63
C CYS A 66 11.84 -12.19 -5.76
N SER A 67 11.93 -11.77 -7.03
CA SER A 67 11.80 -12.69 -8.15
C SER A 67 13.10 -13.51 -8.32
N ARG A 68 12.97 -14.79 -8.70
CA ARG A 68 14.13 -15.67 -8.93
C ARG A 68 15.03 -15.21 -10.09
N ASN A 69 14.48 -14.39 -10.98
CA ASN A 69 15.15 -13.85 -12.17
C ASN A 69 15.47 -12.37 -11.98
N ALA A 70 15.59 -11.87 -10.75
CA ALA A 70 15.90 -10.48 -10.49
C ALA A 70 17.30 -10.13 -11.02
N THR A 71 17.34 -9.55 -12.22
CA THR A 71 18.53 -8.93 -12.82
C THR A 71 18.54 -7.41 -12.65
N LEU A 72 17.45 -6.82 -12.13
CA LEU A 72 17.35 -5.38 -11.88
C LEU A 72 18.29 -4.96 -10.75
N LEU A 73 18.95 -3.81 -10.95
CA LEU A 73 19.68 -3.15 -9.88
C LEU A 73 18.69 -2.68 -8.83
N THR A 74 18.99 -2.90 -7.55
CA THR A 74 18.18 -2.44 -6.42
C THR A 74 17.81 -0.95 -6.56
N ALA A 75 18.71 -0.13 -7.11
CA ALA A 75 18.49 1.28 -7.40
C ALA A 75 17.36 1.55 -8.40
N GLU A 76 17.20 0.74 -9.44
CA GLU A 76 16.13 0.90 -10.44
C GLU A 76 14.75 0.60 -9.85
N VAL A 77 14.67 -0.37 -8.95
CA VAL A 77 13.42 -0.67 -8.23
C VAL A 77 13.03 0.49 -7.31
N PHE A 78 13.98 1.04 -6.56
CA PHE A 78 13.71 2.20 -5.70
C PHE A 78 13.33 3.44 -6.52
N ALA A 79 14.00 3.69 -7.66
CA ALA A 79 13.65 4.77 -8.58
C ALA A 79 12.21 4.64 -9.07
N PHE A 80 11.80 3.45 -9.51
CA PHE A 80 10.41 3.15 -9.90
C PHE A 80 9.42 3.45 -8.76
N ILE A 81 9.69 2.98 -7.54
CA ILE A 81 8.79 3.22 -6.40
C ILE A 81 8.66 4.73 -6.13
N ILE A 82 9.77 5.47 -6.13
CA ILE A 82 9.77 6.91 -5.86
C ILE A 82 9.02 7.67 -6.96
N GLU A 83 9.19 7.30 -8.23
CA GLU A 83 8.50 7.90 -9.36
C GLU A 83 6.98 7.71 -9.25
N GLU A 84 6.51 6.50 -8.97
CA GLU A 84 5.09 6.21 -8.77
C GLU A 84 4.52 6.99 -7.57
N LEU A 85 5.27 7.08 -6.47
CA LEU A 85 4.87 7.88 -5.30
C LEU A 85 4.91 9.39 -5.58
N ASN A 86 5.65 9.87 -6.58
CA ASN A 86 5.68 11.28 -6.99
C ASN A 86 4.44 11.68 -7.77
N GLN A 87 3.83 10.75 -8.48
CA GLN A 87 2.53 10.97 -9.12
C GLN A 87 1.39 11.07 -8.09
N GLN A 88 1.63 10.63 -6.85
CA GLN A 88 0.66 10.67 -5.76
C GLN A 88 0.92 11.88 -4.85
N ASN A 89 -0.11 12.71 -4.67
CA ASN A 89 -0.04 13.91 -3.81
C ASN A 89 -0.49 13.67 -2.37
N SER A 90 -0.69 12.41 -1.97
CA SER A 90 -1.16 12.07 -0.62
C SER A 90 -0.06 12.25 0.43
N GLU A 91 -0.48 12.55 1.66
CA GLU A 91 0.44 12.65 2.80
C GLU A 91 1.19 11.34 3.05
N PHE A 92 0.49 10.21 2.89
CA PHE A 92 1.09 8.88 2.95
C PHE A 92 2.23 8.73 1.94
N SER A 93 2.00 9.12 0.68
CA SER A 93 3.00 8.99 -0.39
C SER A 93 4.22 9.88 -0.12
N LYS A 94 4.02 11.10 0.42
CA LYS A 94 5.11 11.98 0.83
C LYS A 94 5.95 11.35 1.94
N ASN A 95 5.31 10.86 2.99
CA ASN A 95 5.99 10.23 4.12
C ASN A 95 6.75 8.97 3.68
N MET A 96 6.13 8.14 2.84
CA MET A 96 6.78 6.94 2.31
C MET A 96 8.03 7.28 1.50
N LYS A 97 7.98 8.32 0.65
CA LYS A 97 9.15 8.80 -0.10
C LYS A 97 10.28 9.27 0.82
N CYS A 98 9.95 10.07 1.84
CA CYS A 98 10.93 10.53 2.81
C CYS A 98 11.61 9.35 3.53
N SER A 99 10.82 8.35 3.95
CA SER A 99 11.35 7.14 4.59
C SER A 99 12.21 6.29 3.66
N LEU A 100 11.90 6.21 2.37
CA LEU A 100 12.71 5.47 1.40
C LEU A 100 14.02 6.18 1.08
N ASN A 101 14.01 7.51 1.00
CA ASN A 101 15.19 8.32 0.72
C ASN A 101 16.18 8.39 1.90
N SER A 102 15.72 8.15 3.13
CA SER A 102 16.58 8.10 4.32
C SER A 102 17.24 6.74 4.53
N LEU A 103 16.95 5.73 3.71
CA LEU A 103 17.60 4.43 3.80
C LEU A 103 19.08 4.54 3.37
N PRO A 104 20.00 3.83 4.06
CA PRO A 104 21.41 3.83 3.70
C PRO A 104 21.60 3.29 2.28
N LYS A 105 22.28 4.08 1.45
CA LYS A 105 22.69 3.67 0.10
C LYS A 105 23.98 2.87 0.26
N ASN A 106 23.85 1.55 0.38
CA ASN A 106 24.96 0.61 0.38
C ASN A 106 25.62 0.53 -1.00
#